data_AF-A0A093WP03-F1
#
_entry.id   AF-A0A093WP03-F1
#
_cell.length_a   1.000
_cell.length_b   1.000
_cell.length_c   1.000
_cell.angle_alpha   90.00
_cell.angle_beta   90.00
_cell.angle_gamma   90.00
#
_symmetry.space_group_name_H-M   'P 1'
#
loop_
_entity.id
_entity.type
_entity.pdbx_description
1 polymer ?
#
loop_
_entity_poly.entity_id
_entity_poly.type
_entity_poly.pdbx_seq_one_letter_code
_entity_poly.pdbx_strand_id
1 'polypeptide(L)' 'MLSRIFLVCFFFGFANFNTAYSEILKNPSIKIIGNKIISKETILNTLGLSNNIEIDTNQLNLYQQKILSTGFFPL' A
#
# COMPACT_ATOMS: atom_id res chain seq x y z
N MET A 1 -42.15 11.89 -15.14
CA MET A 1 -41.85 10.44 -15.12
C MET A 1 -40.39 10.16 -15.49
N LEU A 2 -39.88 10.75 -16.59
CA LEU A 2 -38.49 10.63 -17.05
C LEU A 2 -37.44 11.02 -15.98
N SER A 3 -37.66 12.12 -15.26
CA SER A 3 -36.76 12.60 -14.20
C SER A 3 -36.60 11.61 -13.04
N ARG A 4 -37.66 10.86 -12.72
CA ARG A 4 -37.62 9.83 -11.66
C ARG A 4 -36.81 8.62 -12.11
N ILE A 5 -36.95 8.21 -13.37
CA ILE A 5 -36.18 7.09 -13.95
C ILE A 5 -34.69 7.43 -14.01
N PHE A 6 -34.35 8.65 -14.47
CA PHE A 6 -32.98 9.13 -14.49
C PHE A 6 -32.33 9.11 -13.10
N LEU A 7 -33.07 9.58 -12.07
CA LEU A 7 -32.56 9.63 -10.70
C LEU A 7 -32.30 8.21 -10.15
N VAL A 8 -33.20 7.26 -10.40
CA VAL A 8 -33.01 5.85 -10.01
C VAL A 8 -31.80 5.25 -10.71
N CYS A 9 -31.66 5.42 -12.03
CA CYS A 9 -30.49 4.93 -12.77
C CYS A 9 -29.18 5.55 -12.27
N PHE A 10 -29.18 6.84 -11.93
CA PHE A 10 -28.02 7.54 -11.38
C PHE A 10 -27.62 6.99 -10.00
N PHE A 11 -28.60 6.75 -9.11
CA PHE A 11 -28.33 6.15 -7.80
C PHE A 11 -27.81 4.71 -7.90
N PHE A 12 -28.37 3.89 -8.79
CA PHE A 12 -27.85 2.55 -9.06
C PHE A 12 -26.44 2.60 -9.65
N GLY A 13 -26.14 3.54 -10.54
CA GLY A 13 -24.80 3.78 -11.05
C GLY A 13 -23.83 4.10 -9.91
N PHE A 14 -24.13 5.11 -9.09
CA PHE A 14 -23.29 5.53 -7.97
C PHE A 14 -23.08 4.46 -6.90
N ALA A 15 -24.11 3.67 -6.57
CA ALA A 15 -24.02 2.61 -5.58
C ALA A 15 -23.02 1.50 -5.99
N ASN A 16 -22.82 1.28 -7.30
CA ASN A 16 -21.87 0.30 -7.81
C ASN A 16 -20.41 0.81 -7.87
N PHE A 17 -20.16 2.11 -7.69
CA PHE A 17 -18.78 2.65 -7.70
C PHE A 17 -18.05 2.53 -6.36
N ASN A 18 -18.75 2.16 -5.27
CA ASN A 18 -18.18 2.16 -3.91
C ASN A 18 -17.32 0.93 -3.56
N THR A 19 -17.03 0.02 -4.50
CA THR A 19 -16.09 -1.07 -4.23
C THR A 19 -14.66 -0.56 -4.40
N ALA A 20 -14.17 0.21 -3.43
CA ALA A 20 -12.74 0.45 -3.30
C ALA A 20 -12.06 -0.88 -2.94
N TYR A 21 -11.29 -1.44 -3.88
CA TYR A 21 -10.52 -2.65 -3.64
C TYR A 21 -9.34 -2.31 -2.73
N SER A 22 -9.42 -2.75 -1.47
CA SER A 22 -8.32 -2.65 -0.51
C SER A 22 -7.87 -4.06 -0.15
N GLU A 23 -6.74 -4.47 -0.70
CA GLU A 23 -6.11 -5.74 -0.38
C GLU A 23 -5.08 -5.54 0.74
N ILE A 24 -5.18 -6.35 1.79
CA ILE A 24 -4.21 -6.37 2.88
C ILE A 24 -3.31 -7.58 2.65
N LEU A 25 -2.03 -7.33 2.39
CA LEU A 25 -1.04 -8.38 2.22
C LEU A 25 -0.53 -8.84 3.59
N LYS A 26 -0.86 -10.08 3.98
CA LYS A 26 -0.38 -10.69 5.22
C LYS A 26 0.90 -11.47 4.98
N ASN A 27 1.92 -11.20 5.78
CA ASN A 27 3.22 -11.87 5.72
C ASN A 27 3.84 -11.94 4.31
N PRO A 28 3.96 -10.81 3.59
CA PRO A 28 4.61 -10.81 2.29
C PRO A 28 6.10 -11.17 2.41
N SER A 29 6.59 -11.94 1.46
CA SER A 29 8.03 -12.21 1.34
C SER A 29 8.74 -10.95 0.82
N ILE A 30 9.63 -10.37 1.64
CA ILE A 30 10.34 -9.14 1.29
C ILE A 30 11.68 -9.47 0.62
N LYS A 31 11.86 -8.95 -0.60
CA LYS A 31 13.11 -9.03 -1.37
C LYS A 31 13.70 -7.64 -1.54
N ILE A 32 14.98 -7.47 -1.20
CA ILE A 32 15.73 -6.22 -1.36
C ILE A 32 16.65 -6.38 -2.57
N ILE A 33 16.64 -5.40 -3.48
CA ILE A 33 17.41 -5.40 -4.72
C ILE A 33 18.19 -4.09 -4.82
N GLY A 34 19.42 -4.13 -5.35
CA GLY A 34 20.23 -2.95 -5.65
C GLY A 34 21.16 -2.49 -4.52
N ASN A 35 20.75 -2.58 -3.25
CA ASN A 35 21.62 -2.21 -2.13
C ASN A 35 22.63 -3.34 -1.82
N LYS A 36 23.90 -3.13 -2.17
CA LYS A 36 25.01 -4.07 -1.89
C LYS A 36 25.81 -3.72 -0.63
N ILE A 37 25.61 -2.53 -0.07
CA ILE A 37 26.42 -2.00 1.04
C ILE A 37 25.73 -2.26 2.37
N ILE A 38 24.41 -2.05 2.43
CA ILE A 38 23.61 -2.24 3.64
C ILE A 38 23.03 -3.66 3.67
N SER A 39 23.15 -4.33 4.81
CA SER A 39 22.60 -5.68 4.99
C SER A 39 21.07 -5.67 4.97
N LYS A 40 20.50 -6.83 4.61
CA LYS A 40 19.06 -7.05 4.63
C LYS A 40 18.50 -6.83 6.04
N GLU A 41 19.16 -7.37 7.07
CA GLU A 41 18.73 -7.23 8.46
C GLU A 41 18.66 -5.76 8.89
N THR A 42 19.64 -4.94 8.53
CA THR A 42 19.64 -3.51 8.89
C THR A 42 18.46 -2.78 8.25
N ILE A 43 18.15 -3.06 6.98
CA ILE A 43 16.99 -2.46 6.30
C ILE A 43 15.69 -2.90 6.96
N LEU A 44 15.53 -4.19 7.24
CA LEU A 44 14.32 -4.72 7.88
C LEU A 44 14.12 -4.14 9.29
N ASN A 45 15.18 -4.08 10.10
CA ASN A 45 15.16 -3.49 11.43
C ASN A 45 14.81 -1.99 11.36
N THR A 46 15.38 -1.27 10.39
CA THR A 46 15.08 0.15 10.19
C THR A 46 13.61 0.35 9.82
N LEU A 47 13.04 -0.53 8.99
CA LEU A 47 11.62 -0.49 8.65
C LEU A 47 10.72 -1.01 9.79
N GLY A 48 11.27 -1.62 10.83
CA GLY A 48 10.51 -2.21 11.93
C GLY A 48 9.72 -3.45 11.51
N LEU A 49 10.17 -4.13 10.46
CA LEU A 49 9.49 -5.27 9.86
C LEU A 49 9.87 -6.55 10.62
N SER A 50 8.96 -7.03 11.48
CA SER A 50 9.08 -8.31 12.21
C SER A 50 8.29 -9.43 11.51
N ASN A 51 8.27 -10.63 12.09
CA ASN A 51 7.30 -11.65 11.65
C ASN A 51 5.86 -11.15 11.93
N ASN A 52 4.88 -11.47 11.08
CA ASN A 52 3.47 -11.02 11.13
C ASN A 52 3.21 -9.58 10.68
N ILE A 53 3.77 -9.17 9.54
CA ILE A 53 3.47 -7.86 8.94
C ILE A 53 2.18 -7.95 8.12
N GLU A 54 1.28 -6.99 8.34
CA GLU A 54 0.18 -6.70 7.43
C GLU A 54 0.52 -5.40 6.68
N ILE A 55 0.58 -5.48 5.35
CA ILE A 55 0.90 -4.33 4.49
C ILE A 55 -0.36 -3.93 3.73
N ASP A 56 -0.84 -2.72 4.02
CA ASP A 56 -1.78 -1.99 3.17
C ASP A 56 -1.05 -0.83 2.45
N THR A 57 -1.78 -0.06 1.64
CA THR A 57 -1.23 1.08 0.90
C THR A 57 -0.62 2.15 1.81
N ASN A 58 -1.20 2.39 2.99
CA ASN A 58 -0.71 3.41 3.92
C ASN A 58 0.62 2.97 4.53
N GLN A 59 0.73 1.71 4.94
CA GLN A 59 1.98 1.12 5.44
C GLN A 59 3.07 1.15 4.37
N LEU A 60 2.73 0.83 3.11
CA LEU A 60 3.66 0.91 1.98
C LEU A 60 4.26 2.31 1.82
N ASN A 61 3.43 3.34 1.87
CA ASN A 61 3.88 4.74 1.80
C ASN A 61 4.78 5.12 2.97
N LEU A 62 4.45 4.67 4.19
CA LEU A 62 5.28 4.92 5.37
C LEU A 62 6.66 4.25 5.22
N TYR A 63 6.72 3.00 4.77
CA TYR A 63 7.98 2.30 4.52
C TYR A 63 8.81 2.98 3.43
N GLN A 64 8.16 3.47 2.37
CA GLN A 64 8.85 4.21 1.31
C GLN A 64 9.44 5.53 1.84
N GLN A 65 8.68 6.32 2.60
CA GLN A 65 9.21 7.56 3.17
C GLN A 65 10.37 7.29 4.14
N LYS A 66 10.24 6.24 4.95
CA LYS A 66 11.27 5.84 5.91
C LYS A 66 12.53 5.33 5.21
N ILE A 67 12.42 4.56 4.13
CA ILE A 67 13.61 4.09 3.42
C ILE A 67 14.33 5.24 2.72
N LEU A 68 13.58 6.21 2.15
CA LEU A 68 14.17 7.37 1.48
C LEU A 68 14.89 8.30 2.45
N SER A 69 14.40 8.44 3.69
CA SER A 69 15.05 9.29 4.70
C SER A 69 16.36 8.72 5.26
N THR A 70 16.63 7.42 5.05
CA THR A 70 17.85 6.77 5.57
C THR A 70 19.10 7.03 4.75
N GLY A 71 18.96 7.46 3.50
CA GLY A 71 20.08 7.57 2.55
C GLY A 71 20.67 6.21 2.14
N PHE A 72 20.00 5.10 2.43
CA PHE A 72 20.46 3.76 2.03
C PHE A 72 20.46 3.56 0.52
N PHE A 73 19.61 4.30 -0.20
CA PHE A 73 19.50 4.26 -1.65
C PHE A 73 19.78 5.67 -2.18
N PRO A 74 20.55 5.79 -3.27
CA PRO A 74 20.67 7.06 -3.98
C PRO A 74 19.30 7.47 -4.52
N LEU A 75 18.98 8.76 -4.39
CA LEU A 75 17.77 9.41 -4.92
C LEU A 75 17.84 9.54 -6.45
#